data_AF-A0A927N0D0-F1
#
_entry.id   AF-A0A927N0D0-F1
#
_cell.length_a   1.000
_cell.length_b   1.000
_cell.length_c   1.000
_cell.angle_alpha   90.00
_cell.angle_beta   90.00
_cell.angle_gamma   90.00
#
_symmetry.space_group_name_H-M   'P 1'
#
loop_
_entity.id
_entity.type
_entity.pdbx_description
1 polymer ?
#
loop_
_entity_poly.entity_id
_entity_poly.type
_entity_poly.pdbx_seq_one_letter_code
_entity_poly.pdbx_strand_id
1 'polypeptide(L)'
;MAQVQSRQATDAVVGGVTCSLHRPYALLLGRYGSDTGRLHYAGRTTHLADAQAASVAPLLVAAIGGHPWPARLTVNWQSRPTGYHQVAPLVVVEIHADIATDQGRQWRHLVRMMRVRDIAPDEVPLDLHRRV
;
A
#
# COMPACT_ATOMS: atom_id res chain seq x y z
N MET A 1 -9.79 2.89 29.08
CA MET A 1 -8.47 2.23 29.03
C MET A 1 -7.92 2.44 27.62
N ALA A 2 -6.94 3.32 27.44
CA ALA A 2 -6.37 3.60 26.13
C ALA A 2 -5.55 2.38 25.69
N GLN A 3 -6.04 1.65 24.69
CA GLN A 3 -5.30 0.55 24.09
C GLN A 3 -4.11 1.16 23.35
N VAL A 4 -2.89 0.98 23.86
CA VAL A 4 -1.68 1.34 23.14
C VAL A 4 -1.58 0.45 21.91
N GLN A 5 -1.99 0.96 20.76
CA GLN A 5 -1.65 0.40 19.47
C GLN A 5 -0.17 0.69 19.22
N SER A 6 0.70 -0.28 19.50
CA SER A 6 2.09 -0.21 19.09
C SER A 6 2.14 -0.13 17.56
N ARG A 7 2.57 1.01 17.04
CA ARG A 7 2.79 1.20 15.59
C ARG A 7 4.02 0.40 15.19
N GLN A 8 3.94 -0.37 14.10
CA GLN A 8 5.08 -1.11 13.56
C GLN A 8 5.48 -0.54 12.20
N ALA A 9 6.79 -0.38 12.01
CA ALA A 9 7.39 -0.17 10.70
C ALA A 9 7.36 -1.48 9.92
N THR A 10 6.85 -1.45 8.70
CA THR A 10 6.84 -2.58 7.78
C THR A 10 6.93 -2.05 6.35
N ASP A 11 7.35 -2.90 5.43
CA ASP A 11 7.42 -2.56 4.02
C ASP A 11 6.12 -2.95 3.30
N ALA A 12 5.81 -2.31 2.18
CA ALA A 12 4.65 -2.61 1.36
C ALA A 12 4.92 -2.26 -0.11
N VAL A 13 4.30 -3.02 -1.03
CA VAL A 13 4.44 -2.78 -2.47
C VAL A 13 3.39 -1.76 -2.93
N VAL A 14 3.78 -0.80 -3.75
CA VAL A 14 2.85 0.17 -4.34
C VAL A 14 2.21 -0.44 -5.59
N GLY A 15 0.89 -0.60 -5.58
CA GLY A 15 0.12 -1.08 -6.75
C GLY A 15 -0.80 -0.01 -7.34
N GLY A 16 -0.95 1.14 -6.70
CA GLY A 16 -1.70 2.23 -7.31
C GLY A 16 -1.54 3.55 -6.59
N VAL A 17 -2.05 4.61 -7.22
CA VAL A 17 -2.14 5.93 -6.60
C VAL A 17 -3.48 6.59 -6.87
N THR A 18 -3.86 7.52 -5.99
CA THR A 18 -5.03 8.36 -6.20
C THR A 18 -4.64 9.71 -6.82
N CYS A 19 -5.55 10.27 -7.61
CA CYS A 19 -5.50 11.58 -8.27
C CYS A 19 -4.48 11.73 -9.40
N SER A 20 -3.19 11.48 -9.18
CA SER A 20 -2.15 11.74 -10.20
C SER A 20 -0.92 10.84 -10.01
N LEU A 21 -0.30 10.42 -11.11
CA LEU A 21 1.00 9.72 -11.08
C LEU A 21 2.17 10.65 -10.79
N HIS A 22 2.10 11.90 -11.27
CA HIS A 22 3.19 12.87 -11.13
C HIS A 22 3.19 13.58 -9.76
N ARG A 23 2.01 13.69 -9.13
CA ARG A 23 1.85 14.23 -7.78
C ARG A 23 0.83 13.38 -7.02
N PRO A 24 1.21 12.16 -6.60
CA PRO A 24 0.30 11.23 -5.96
C PRO A 24 -0.20 11.77 -4.63
N TYR A 25 -1.51 11.67 -4.43
CA TYR A 25 -2.14 12.12 -3.18
C TYR A 25 -2.03 11.07 -2.08
N ALA A 26 -2.22 9.80 -2.44
CA ALA A 26 -2.05 8.65 -1.56
C ALA A 26 -1.62 7.44 -2.39
N LEU A 27 -0.92 6.51 -1.74
CA LEU A 27 -0.52 5.23 -2.32
C LEU A 27 -1.53 4.16 -1.92
N LEU A 28 -1.89 3.31 -2.88
CA LEU A 28 -2.58 2.05 -2.67
C LEU A 28 -1.52 0.95 -2.58
N LEU A 29 -1.55 0.23 -1.47
CA LEU A 29 -0.49 -0.65 -1.02
C LEU A 29 -0.93 -2.10 -1.08
N GLY A 30 0.03 -2.97 -1.34
CA GLY A 30 -0.18 -4.39 -1.50
C GLY A 30 0.74 -5.25 -0.66
N ARG A 31 0.25 -6.47 -0.43
CA ARG A 31 0.99 -7.56 0.18
C ARG A 31 0.84 -8.84 -0.63
N TYR A 32 1.95 -9.55 -0.80
CA TYR A 32 1.90 -10.89 -1.34
C TYR A 32 1.34 -11.83 -0.29
N GLY A 33 0.30 -12.58 -0.66
CA GLY A 33 -0.24 -13.63 0.19
C GLY A 33 0.64 -14.87 0.11
N SER A 34 1.06 -15.43 1.25
CA SER A 34 1.85 -16.68 1.25
C SER A 34 1.06 -17.87 0.69
N ASP A 35 -0.28 -17.83 0.82
CA ASP A 35 -1.21 -18.85 0.34
C ASP A 35 -1.35 -18.89 -1.19
N THR A 36 -1.29 -17.71 -1.82
CA THR A 36 -1.70 -17.50 -3.21
C THR A 36 -0.55 -17.07 -4.10
N GLY A 37 0.54 -16.54 -3.53
CA GLY A 37 1.63 -15.88 -4.25
C GLY A 37 1.18 -14.62 -5.00
N ARG A 38 -0.02 -14.10 -4.70
CA ARG A 38 -0.61 -12.96 -5.40
C ARG A 38 -0.51 -11.69 -4.58
N LEU A 39 -0.33 -10.56 -5.27
CA LEU A 39 -0.36 -9.25 -4.64
C LEU A 39 -1.81 -8.85 -4.37
N HIS A 40 -2.21 -8.85 -3.11
CA HIS A 40 -3.53 -8.38 -2.66
C HIS A 40 -3.47 -6.93 -2.24
N TYR A 41 -4.57 -6.20 -2.40
CA TYR A 41 -4.72 -4.87 -1.84
C TYR A 41 -4.76 -4.96 -0.30
N ALA A 42 -3.81 -4.30 0.35
CA ALA A 42 -3.61 -4.35 1.80
C ALA A 42 -3.98 -3.04 2.50
N GLY A 43 -4.11 -1.93 1.78
CA GLY A 43 -4.60 -0.68 2.34
C GLY A 43 -4.08 0.55 1.60
N ARG A 44 -4.25 1.71 2.22
CA ARG A 44 -3.91 3.00 1.60
C ARG A 44 -3.18 3.88 2.60
N THR A 45 -2.30 4.74 2.10
CA THR A 45 -1.65 5.75 2.93
C THR A 45 -2.59 6.88 3.36
N THR A 46 -2.22 7.60 4.42
CA THR A 46 -2.66 8.99 4.60
C THR A 46 -2.21 9.84 3.41
N HIS A 47 -2.62 11.11 3.37
CA HIS A 47 -2.11 12.03 2.36
C HIS A 47 -0.60 12.10 2.44
N LEU A 48 0.05 12.04 1.29
CA LEU A 48 1.49 12.21 1.19
C LEU A 48 1.84 13.67 1.42
N ALA A 49 2.87 13.93 2.21
CA ALA A 49 3.52 15.24 2.21
C ALA A 49 4.18 15.49 0.85
N ASP A 50 4.37 16.75 0.44
CA ASP A 50 4.95 17.10 -0.87
C ASP A 50 6.31 16.42 -1.12
N ALA A 51 7.18 16.37 -0.10
CA ALA A 51 8.47 15.70 -0.20
C ALA A 51 8.35 14.18 -0.44
N GLN A 52 7.31 13.54 0.10
CA GLN A 52 7.05 12.11 -0.10
C GLN A 52 6.46 11.83 -1.47
N ALA A 53 5.54 12.69 -1.94
CA ALA A 53 5.03 12.62 -3.29
C ALA A 53 6.16 12.81 -4.32
N ALA A 54 7.04 13.79 -4.09
CA ALA A 54 8.18 14.07 -4.96
C ALA A 54 9.23 12.94 -4.96
N SER A 55 9.40 12.21 -3.84
CA SER A 55 10.36 11.10 -3.79
C SER A 55 9.85 9.83 -4.47
N VAL A 56 8.55 9.56 -4.42
CA VAL A 56 7.98 8.34 -5.01
C VAL A 56 7.56 8.51 -6.47
N ALA A 57 7.04 9.68 -6.87
CA ALA A 57 6.46 9.89 -8.20
C ALA A 57 7.39 9.53 -9.38
N PRO A 58 8.70 9.87 -9.35
CA PRO A 58 9.61 9.53 -10.45
C PRO A 58 9.83 8.02 -10.63
N LEU A 59 9.51 7.22 -9.62
CA LEU A 59 9.70 5.77 -9.62
C LEU A 59 8.44 5.02 -10.09
N LEU A 60 7.30 5.71 -10.17
CA LEU A 60 6.04 5.11 -10.56
C LEU A 60 5.96 4.94 -12.07
N VAL A 61 5.71 3.71 -12.49
CA VAL A 61 5.43 3.37 -13.89
C VAL A 61 3.97 2.97 -13.99
N ALA A 62 3.22 3.54 -14.93
CA ALA A 62 1.84 3.14 -15.18
C ALA A 62 1.79 1.64 -15.56
N ALA A 63 0.78 0.91 -15.07
CA ALA A 63 0.61 -0.48 -15.45
C ALA A 63 0.22 -0.59 -16.95
N ILE A 64 0.96 -1.41 -17.71
CA ILE A 64 0.68 -1.69 -19.13
C ILE A 64 0.46 -3.19 -19.28
N GLY A 65 -0.61 -3.60 -19.96
CA GLY A 65 -0.85 -5.01 -20.29
C GLY A 65 -1.50 -5.86 -19.19
N GLY A 66 -1.89 -5.25 -18.06
CA GLY A 66 -2.61 -5.94 -16.98
C GLY A 66 -2.20 -5.41 -15.61
N HIS A 67 -3.01 -5.72 -14.60
CA HIS A 67 -2.75 -5.30 -13.23
C HIS A 67 -3.26 -6.36 -12.23
N PRO A 68 -2.55 -6.63 -11.11
CA PRO A 68 -2.96 -7.64 -10.14
C PRO A 68 -4.32 -7.36 -9.48
N TRP A 69 -4.74 -6.09 -9.45
CA TRP A 69 -5.99 -5.65 -8.86
C TRP A 69 -7.00 -5.18 -9.92
N PRO A 70 -8.31 -5.25 -9.64
CA PRO A 70 -9.33 -4.68 -10.52
C PRO A 70 -9.15 -3.17 -10.71
N ALA A 71 -9.70 -2.63 -11.80
CA ALA A 71 -9.63 -1.21 -12.16
C ALA A 71 -10.32 -0.26 -11.16
N ARG A 72 -11.17 -0.81 -10.27
CA ARG A 72 -11.84 -0.08 -9.19
C ARG A 72 -11.65 -0.83 -7.88
N LEU A 73 -11.31 -0.11 -6.82
CA LEU A 73 -11.11 -0.67 -5.49
C LEU A 73 -12.01 0.02 -4.46
N THR A 74 -12.48 -0.77 -3.50
CA THR A 74 -13.10 -0.26 -2.28
C THR A 74 -11.99 0.19 -1.34
N VAL A 75 -11.62 1.47 -1.41
CA VAL A 75 -10.52 2.03 -0.61
C VAL A 75 -10.86 2.18 0.88
N ASN A 76 -12.15 2.11 1.21
CA ASN A 76 -12.74 2.15 2.54
C ASN A 76 -14.02 1.31 2.54
N TRP A 77 -14.23 0.50 3.58
CA TRP A 77 -15.29 -0.52 3.65
C TRP A 77 -16.72 0.01 3.43
N GLN A 78 -16.94 1.31 3.64
CA GLN A 78 -18.24 1.98 3.49
C GLN A 78 -18.43 2.73 2.16
N SER A 79 -17.42 2.88 1.31
CA SER A 79 -17.61 3.60 0.03
C SER A 79 -17.67 2.69 -1.16
N ARG A 80 -18.24 3.26 -2.23
CA ARG A 80 -18.32 2.61 -3.52
C ARG A 80 -16.91 2.41 -4.10
N PRO A 81 -16.68 1.31 -4.83
CA PRO A 81 -15.42 1.11 -5.54
C PRO A 81 -15.13 2.30 -6.46
N THR A 82 -13.94 2.88 -6.31
CA THR A 82 -13.52 4.08 -7.04
C THR A 82 -12.30 3.77 -7.90
N GLY A 83 -12.19 4.46 -9.04
CA GLY A 83 -11.04 4.35 -9.94
C GLY A 83 -9.78 4.92 -9.30
N TYR A 84 -8.63 4.43 -9.75
CA TYR A 84 -7.31 4.87 -9.32
C TYR A 84 -6.32 4.67 -10.47
N HIS A 85 -5.14 5.26 -10.37
CA HIS A 85 -4.08 5.02 -11.35
C HIS A 85 -3.32 3.76 -10.95
N GLN A 86 -3.47 2.71 -11.75
CA GLN A 86 -2.73 1.46 -11.60
C GLN A 86 -1.26 1.67 -11.96
N VAL A 87 -0.37 1.18 -11.12
CA VAL A 87 1.08 1.23 -11.36
C VAL A 87 1.64 -0.18 -11.41
N ALA A 88 2.74 -0.36 -12.15
CA ALA A 88 3.51 -1.59 -12.08
C ALA A 88 3.99 -1.80 -10.63
N PRO A 89 3.79 -3.00 -10.04
CA PRO A 89 4.07 -3.27 -8.63
C PRO A 89 5.58 -3.49 -8.38
N LEU A 90 6.38 -2.48 -8.71
CA LEU A 90 7.84 -2.52 -8.66
C LEU A 90 8.41 -1.64 -7.54
N VAL A 91 7.63 -0.69 -7.03
CA VAL A 91 8.08 0.26 -6.01
C VAL A 91 7.69 -0.25 -4.63
N VAL A 92 8.66 -0.23 -3.70
CA VAL A 92 8.45 -0.61 -2.31
C VAL A 92 8.60 0.62 -1.41
N VAL A 93 7.70 0.75 -0.44
CA VAL A 93 7.75 1.82 0.57
C VAL A 93 7.72 1.23 1.97
N GLU A 94 8.47 1.83 2.87
CA GLU A 94 8.34 1.61 4.30
C GLU A 94 7.18 2.45 4.83
N ILE A 95 6.35 1.84 5.66
CA ILE A 95 5.16 2.45 6.24
C ILE A 95 5.15 2.27 7.76
N HIS A 96 4.46 3.18 8.43
CA HIS A 96 3.98 3.00 9.79
C HIS A 96 2.51 2.61 9.74
N ALA A 97 2.24 1.36 10.12
CA ALA A 97 0.90 0.83 10.30
C ALA A 97 0.60 0.62 11.79
N ASP A 98 -0.65 0.78 12.19
CA ASP A 98 -1.11 0.17 13.43
C ASP A 98 -1.36 -1.33 13.21
N ILE A 99 -1.33 -2.10 14.31
CA ILE A 99 -1.46 -3.58 14.26
C ILE A 99 -2.88 -4.02 13.88
N ALA A 100 -3.84 -3.10 13.74
CA ALA A 100 -5.23 -3.48 13.50
C ALA A 100 -5.43 -3.88 12.04
N THR A 101 -5.62 -5.18 11.81
CA THR A 101 -5.90 -5.75 10.50
C THR A 101 -7.31 -6.33 10.44
N ASP A 102 -7.88 -6.37 9.24
CA ASP A 102 -9.08 -7.13 8.93
C ASP A 102 -8.69 -8.50 8.39
N GLN A 103 -8.95 -9.55 9.19
CA GLN A 103 -8.62 -10.94 8.90
C GLN A 103 -7.16 -11.16 8.42
N GLY A 104 -6.21 -10.31 8.85
CA GLY A 104 -4.82 -10.38 8.42
C GLY A 104 -4.56 -10.05 6.94
N ARG A 105 -5.54 -9.51 6.21
CA ARG A 105 -5.43 -9.21 4.77
C ARG A 105 -5.35 -7.71 4.46
N GLN A 106 -5.99 -6.88 5.28
CA GLN A 106 -5.99 -5.42 5.06
C GLN A 106 -5.74 -4.68 6.37
N TRP A 107 -4.97 -3.58 6.34
CA TRP A 107 -4.92 -2.63 7.45
C TRP A 107 -6.27 -1.92 7.59
N ARG A 108 -6.81 -1.85 8.82
CA ARG A 108 -8.10 -1.21 9.09
C ARG A 108 -8.04 0.31 8.97
N HIS A 109 -6.87 0.88 9.23
CA HIS A 109 -6.66 2.32 9.25
C HIS A 109 -5.67 2.72 8.15
N LEU A 110 -5.72 4.01 7.77
CA LEU A 110 -4.74 4.58 6.85
C LEU A 110 -3.35 4.51 7.47
N VAL A 111 -2.37 4.11 6.67
CA VAL A 111 -0.97 3.97 7.11
C VAL A 111 -0.16 5.19 6.71
N ARG A 112 0.93 5.48 7.41
CA ARG A 112 1.80 6.60 7.05
C ARG A 112 2.98 6.10 6.22
N MET A 113 3.21 6.66 5.03
CA MET A 113 4.46 6.43 4.31
C MET A 113 5.62 7.03 5.12
N MET A 114 6.73 6.31 5.21
CA MET A 114 7.96 6.78 5.84
C MET A 114 8.98 7.16 4.77
N ARG A 115 9.34 6.21 3.90
CA ARG A 115 10.33 6.39 2.83
C ARG A 115 10.17 5.33 1.74
N VAL A 116 10.75 5.59 0.58
CA VAL A 116 10.98 4.57 -0.45
C VAL A 116 12.07 3.61 0.02
N ARG A 117 11.98 2.34 -0.39
CA ARG A 117 12.97 1.30 -0.10
C ARG A 117 13.57 0.78 -1.39
N ASP A 118 14.88 0.58 -1.37
CA ASP A 118 15.64 -0.02 -2.46
C ASP A 118 15.76 -1.53 -2.22
N ILE A 119 14.62 -2.21 -2.32
CA ILE A 119 14.49 -3.68 -2.20
C ILE A 119 13.51 -4.17 -3.25
N ALA A 120 13.64 -5.43 -3.67
CA ALA A 120 12.72 -6.03 -4.62
C ALA A 120 11.35 -6.33 -3.98
N PRO A 121 10.25 -6.31 -4.76
CA PRO A 121 8.89 -6.58 -4.26
C PRO A 121 8.68 -7.95 -3.59
N ASP A 122 9.51 -8.95 -3.91
CA ASP A 122 9.49 -10.30 -3.33
C ASP A 122 10.24 -10.40 -1.99
N GLU A 123 11.10 -9.44 -1.67
CA GLU A 123 11.77 -9.33 -0.36
C GLU A 123 10.85 -8.75 0.74
N VAL A 124 9.70 -8.21 0.33
CA VAL A 124 8.77 -7.49 1.21
C VAL A 124 7.96 -8.55 1.99
N PRO A 125 7.89 -8.51 3.35
CA PRO A 125 7.23 -9.55 4.17
C PRO A 125 5.88 -10.09 3.67
N LEU A 126 5.67 -11.41 3.66
CA LEU A 126 4.38 -11.97 3.24
C LEU A 126 3.26 -11.67 4.25
N ASP A 127 2.04 -11.51 3.73
CA ASP A 127 0.80 -11.24 4.49
C ASP A 127 0.91 -10.06 5.50
N LEU A 128 -0.09 -9.88 6.37
CA LEU A 128 -0.08 -8.86 7.43
C LEU A 128 0.06 -9.44 8.84
N HIS A 129 0.54 -10.69 8.96
CA HIS A 129 0.59 -11.34 10.27
C HIS A 129 1.58 -10.68 11.23
N ARG A 130 1.18 -10.65 12.50
CA ARG A 130 2.03 -10.33 13.65
C ARG A 130 3.30 -11.17 13.57
N ARG A 131 4.47 -10.53 13.66
CA ARG A 131 5.63 -11.22 14.24
C ARG A 131 5.20 -11.69 15.64
N VAL A 132 5.26 -13.00 15.84
CA VAL A 132 5.08 -13.66 17.13
C VAL A 132 6.17 -13.20 18.09
#